data_AF-A0AA35NHH1-F1
#
_entry.id   AF-A0AA35NHH1-F1
#
_cell.length_a   1.000
_cell.length_b   1.000
_cell.length_c   1.000
_cell.angle_alpha   90.00
_cell.angle_beta   90.00
_cell.angle_gamma   90.00
#
_symmetry.space_group_name_H-M   'P 1'
#
loop_
_entity.id
_entity.type
_entity.pdbx_description
1 polymer ?
#
loop_
_entity_poly.entity_id
_entity_poly.type
_entity_poly.pdbx_seq_one_letter_code
_entity_poly.pdbx_strand_id
1 'polypeptide(L)'
;MVYEGDGETTRDERSSSSLKQGDIGVVFIVPKILIREHERVILKQILQILGQDELVQAPLDKFPYRKLEVTRYIDDSKTRDVTDTSYKMVQMDAYGEKKTSLKGKLFGGRQFLFNTFMFMAHGDVLLVLLQDVIKVLYQDETMPDENEFIGRHDQFLIMETSEEQTIFLVKNGVLPEGSNGPFRYITARSAFVEFGASVIVGGQRIVDDYWESLAKKQNFSSHQRVFKLTTKLISKISLLRPSFQNNKATNTNHTDTGTGAISDLKFESPYPIVTEQPSAEIREAYIENFAKGEHISAIVPGQSISGTLELSAQFRVPRYHSKNSFQQALQMKAMDIPIGKHEELLAQYESQASDGSSLTSLPNNIPSVNPSNKPIKRMLSSILDINVTSSKNKKSEENEMIKPMNRGLIKNNTSLNINGWKFESLPLKSAEHSGKKQYYRGLPLYEKNALLGRLKQLTPNEIKELEHLHDAVFVNTGLQNVRKVRTKKWKKYWQYKAGIPIGLKRSQLDEFENKYLKDVLAQTSVTTNFNEVTNTDETITTKRIPNANFLGNCNIKDFKPPYIYPRLSNLPQNTPGNETTVKPDADVKNKNPNSMMMTDAMTTKQGTFSNLINGVSMDKIGK
;
A
#
# COMPACT_ATOMS: atom_id res chain seq x y z
N MET A 1 28.71 5.69 42.54
CA MET A 1 28.95 7.15 42.65
C MET A 1 27.78 7.73 43.38
N VAL A 2 28.02 8.11 44.63
CA VAL A 2 27.08 8.77 45.53
C VAL A 2 27.08 10.25 45.16
N TYR A 3 25.91 10.82 44.89
CA TYR A 3 25.70 12.26 44.92
C TYR A 3 24.54 12.51 45.88
N GLU A 4 24.92 12.86 47.10
CA GLU A 4 24.08 13.55 48.08
C GLU A 4 23.73 14.93 47.51
N GLY A 5 22.47 15.30 47.64
CA GLY A 5 21.94 16.61 47.29
C GLY A 5 20.85 16.93 48.30
N ASP A 6 21.28 17.56 49.39
CA ASP A 6 20.43 18.10 50.44
C ASP A 6 19.45 19.11 49.85
N GLY A 7 18.18 18.70 49.80
CA GLY A 7 17.04 19.53 49.49
C GLY A 7 16.14 19.58 50.71
N GLU A 8 16.43 20.53 51.59
CA GLU A 8 15.63 20.94 52.73
C GLU A 8 14.16 21.13 52.29
N THR A 9 13.33 20.13 52.57
CA THR A 9 11.89 20.23 52.37
C THR A 9 11.31 20.83 53.64
N THR A 10 11.03 22.13 53.55
CA THR A 10 10.22 22.87 54.51
C THR A 10 8.98 22.07 54.87
N ARG A 11 8.98 21.55 56.10
CA ARG A 11 7.78 21.03 56.76
C ARG A 11 6.81 22.18 56.93
N ASP A 12 5.92 22.34 55.96
CA ASP A 12 4.66 23.06 56.17
C ASP A 12 3.79 22.19 57.08
N GLU A 13 4.07 22.25 58.39
CA GLU A 13 3.11 21.93 59.44
C GLU A 13 1.98 22.96 59.36
N ARG A 14 1.08 22.79 58.37
CA ARG A 14 -0.22 23.47 58.40
C ARG A 14 -1.06 22.81 59.47
N SER A 15 -0.95 23.39 60.67
CA SER A 15 -2.00 23.60 61.65
C SER A 15 -3.05 22.49 61.73
N SER A 16 -2.90 21.63 62.72
CA SER A 16 -4.03 20.93 63.34
C SER A 16 -5.09 21.97 63.71
N SER A 17 -6.12 22.13 62.88
CA SER A 17 -7.28 22.92 63.21
C SER A 17 -8.02 22.21 64.34
N SER A 18 -7.82 22.72 65.56
CA SER A 18 -8.64 22.39 66.72
C SER A 18 -10.12 22.58 66.35
N LEU A 19 -10.87 21.47 66.38
CA LEU A 19 -12.31 21.40 66.14
C LEU A 19 -13.03 22.46 66.97
N LYS A 20 -13.74 23.39 66.31
CA LYS A 20 -14.62 24.33 67.00
C LYS A 20 -15.98 23.67 67.20
N GLN A 21 -16.55 23.85 68.39
CA GLN A 21 -17.88 23.39 68.77
C GLN A 21 -18.93 24.04 67.83
N GLY A 22 -19.44 23.29 66.85
CA GLY A 22 -20.45 23.76 65.89
C GLY A 22 -20.29 23.27 64.44
N ASP A 23 -19.20 22.60 64.09
CA ASP A 23 -18.99 22.08 62.73
C ASP A 23 -19.75 20.76 62.50
N ILE A 24 -20.59 20.68 61.46
CA ILE A 24 -21.40 19.48 61.13
C ILE A 24 -20.52 18.26 60.77
N GLY A 25 -19.28 18.50 60.31
CA GLY A 25 -18.38 17.45 59.87
C GLY A 25 -17.07 17.97 59.24
N VAL A 26 -16.30 17.05 58.65
CA VAL A 26 -15.05 17.34 57.91
C VAL A 26 -15.11 16.69 56.54
N VAL A 27 -14.59 17.36 55.50
CA VAL A 27 -14.51 16.82 54.14
C VAL A 27 -13.05 16.63 53.69
N PHE A 28 -12.82 15.64 52.83
CA PHE A 28 -11.55 15.35 52.20
C PHE A 28 -11.76 15.21 50.69
N ILE A 29 -11.28 16.21 49.95
CA ILE A 29 -11.42 16.28 48.50
C ILE A 29 -10.19 15.68 47.80
N VAL A 30 -10.43 14.88 46.77
CA VAL A 30 -9.37 14.29 45.94
C VAL A 30 -8.77 15.37 45.04
N PRO A 31 -7.46 15.70 45.16
CA PRO A 31 -6.86 16.74 44.35
C PRO A 31 -6.60 16.23 42.93
N LYS A 32 -6.68 17.13 41.93
CA LYS A 32 -6.46 16.78 40.51
C LYS A 32 -5.10 16.12 40.23
N ILE A 33 -4.07 16.41 41.03
CA ILE A 33 -2.75 15.80 40.90
C ILE A 33 -2.79 14.29 41.13
N LEU A 34 -3.59 13.85 42.10
CA LEU A 34 -3.72 12.43 42.46
C LEU A 34 -4.39 11.64 41.33
N ILE A 35 -5.38 12.24 40.66
CA ILE A 35 -6.05 11.64 39.49
C ILE A 35 -5.07 11.52 38.30
N ARG A 36 -4.17 12.50 38.11
CA ARG A 36 -3.13 12.41 37.07
C ARG A 36 -2.10 11.33 37.38
N GLU A 37 -1.75 11.17 38.65
CA GLU A 37 -0.87 10.09 39.10
C GLU A 37 -1.53 8.73 38.89
N HIS A 38 -2.82 8.59 39.21
CA HIS A 38 -3.61 7.41 38.92
C HIS A 38 -3.56 7.03 37.42
N GLU A 39 -3.88 7.98 36.54
CA GLU A 39 -3.81 7.80 35.07
C GLU A 39 -2.41 7.35 34.62
N ARG A 40 -1.35 7.94 35.19
CA ARG A 40 0.05 7.61 34.88
C ARG A 40 0.41 6.19 35.31
N VAL A 41 0.00 5.76 36.50
CA VAL A 41 0.27 4.41 37.03
C VAL A 41 -0.43 3.37 36.17
N ILE A 42 -1.71 3.59 35.84
CA ILE A 42 -2.47 2.71 34.93
C ILE A 42 -1.77 2.61 33.57
N LEU A 43 -1.39 3.75 32.98
CA LEU A 43 -0.73 3.79 31.68
C LEU A 43 0.56 2.97 31.69
N LYS A 44 1.38 3.14 32.73
CA LYS A 44 2.64 2.39 32.89
C LYS A 44 2.40 0.90 33.05
N GLN A 45 1.43 0.51 33.87
CA GLN A 45 1.07 -0.89 34.09
C GLN A 45 0.61 -1.55 32.78
N ILE A 46 -0.26 -0.90 32.02
CA ILE A 46 -0.82 -1.48 30.79
C ILE A 46 0.22 -1.59 29.68
N LEU A 47 1.12 -0.62 29.55
CA LEU A 47 2.24 -0.70 28.61
C LEU A 47 3.19 -1.87 28.90
N GLN A 48 3.28 -2.30 30.16
CA GLN A 48 4.08 -3.46 30.55
C GLN A 48 3.44 -4.78 30.09
N ILE A 49 2.12 -4.89 30.18
CA ILE A 49 1.38 -6.13 29.90
C ILE A 49 0.76 -6.20 28.50
N LEU A 50 0.90 -5.15 27.67
CA LEU A 50 0.16 -4.99 26.42
C LEU A 50 0.24 -6.17 25.43
N GLY A 51 1.31 -6.98 25.52
CA GLY A 51 1.48 -8.18 24.69
C GLY A 51 0.86 -9.47 25.25
N GLN A 52 0.17 -9.42 26.39
CA GLN A 52 -0.41 -10.57 27.09
C GLN A 52 -1.93 -10.42 27.22
N ASP A 53 -2.66 -11.05 26.30
CA ASP A 53 -4.11 -10.86 26.14
C ASP A 53 -4.91 -11.27 27.39
N GLU A 54 -4.51 -12.33 28.09
CA GLU A 54 -5.17 -12.80 29.32
C GLU A 54 -5.08 -11.80 30.49
N LEU A 55 -4.00 -11.00 30.54
CA LEU A 55 -3.80 -9.99 31.59
C LEU A 55 -4.44 -8.65 31.23
N VAL A 56 -4.39 -8.28 29.94
CA VAL A 56 -4.94 -7.03 29.42
C VAL A 56 -6.47 -7.12 29.28
N GLN A 57 -6.98 -8.24 28.78
CA GLN A 57 -8.38 -8.51 28.50
C GLN A 57 -9.03 -7.44 27.60
N ALA A 58 -8.79 -7.47 26.29
CA ALA A 58 -9.47 -6.56 25.36
C ALA A 58 -11.02 -6.75 25.41
N PRO A 59 -11.85 -5.72 25.16
CA PRO A 59 -11.53 -4.34 24.75
C PRO A 59 -11.04 -3.41 25.88
N LEU A 60 -10.14 -2.48 25.56
CA LEU A 60 -9.56 -1.53 26.52
C LEU A 60 -10.53 -0.46 27.02
N ASP A 61 -11.53 -0.11 26.21
CA ASP A 61 -12.57 0.87 26.53
C ASP A 61 -13.74 0.26 27.32
N LYS A 62 -13.70 -1.04 27.60
CA LYS A 62 -14.63 -1.70 28.50
C LYS A 62 -13.91 -2.19 29.75
N PHE A 63 -14.68 -2.45 30.80
CA PHE A 63 -14.17 -3.13 31.98
C PHE A 63 -13.71 -4.54 31.62
N PRO A 64 -12.71 -5.07 32.35
CA PRO A 64 -12.32 -6.48 32.23
C PRO A 64 -13.53 -7.39 32.39
N TYR A 65 -13.66 -8.39 31.52
CA TYR A 65 -14.77 -9.35 31.58
C TYR A 65 -14.68 -10.25 32.80
N ARG A 66 -13.45 -10.53 33.28
CA ARG A 66 -13.21 -11.30 34.48
C ARG A 66 -13.23 -10.40 35.71
N LYS A 67 -14.25 -10.55 36.54
CA LYS A 67 -14.43 -9.81 37.80
C LYS A 67 -14.22 -10.73 39.00
N LEU A 68 -13.76 -10.14 40.11
CA LEU A 68 -13.62 -10.85 41.37
C LEU A 68 -15.02 -11.07 41.96
N GLU A 69 -15.42 -12.33 42.14
CA GLU A 69 -16.72 -12.65 42.72
C GLU A 69 -16.60 -12.72 44.24
N VAL A 70 -17.00 -11.65 44.92
CA VAL A 70 -17.00 -11.58 46.38
C VAL A 70 -18.16 -12.41 46.93
N THR A 71 -17.86 -13.33 47.84
CA THR A 71 -18.89 -14.10 48.54
C THR A 71 -19.64 -13.24 49.54
N ARG A 72 -20.87 -13.63 49.88
CA ARG A 72 -21.65 -12.93 50.91
C ARG A 72 -20.85 -12.88 52.22
N TYR A 73 -20.53 -11.66 52.68
CA TYR A 73 -19.66 -11.43 53.84
C TYR A 73 -20.42 -10.90 55.06
N ILE A 74 -21.68 -10.53 54.90
CA ILE A 74 -22.57 -10.07 55.99
C ILE A 74 -23.49 -11.19 56.48
N ASP A 75 -24.02 -11.02 57.68
CA ASP A 75 -25.06 -11.91 58.23
C ASP A 75 -26.37 -11.77 57.44
N ASP A 76 -27.12 -12.87 57.29
CA ASP A 76 -28.43 -12.89 56.62
C ASP A 76 -29.44 -11.99 57.31
N SER A 77 -29.29 -11.83 58.63
CA SER A 77 -30.11 -10.95 59.46
C SER A 77 -29.83 -9.45 59.24
N LYS A 78 -28.79 -9.09 58.49
CA LYS A 78 -28.33 -7.70 58.25
C LYS A 78 -28.22 -6.89 59.54
N THR A 79 -27.65 -7.49 60.58
CA THR A 79 -27.39 -6.80 61.86
C THR A 79 -26.38 -5.67 61.69
N ARG A 80 -26.60 -4.55 62.38
CA ARG A 80 -25.69 -3.42 62.35
C ARG A 80 -24.45 -3.69 63.20
N ASP A 81 -23.32 -3.16 62.76
CA ASP A 81 -22.05 -3.23 63.46
C ASP A 81 -22.01 -2.23 64.63
N VAL A 82 -20.94 -2.26 65.43
CA VAL A 82 -20.69 -1.40 66.59
C VAL A 82 -20.75 0.10 66.23
N THR A 83 -20.43 0.46 64.98
CA THR A 83 -20.47 1.86 64.52
C THR A 83 -21.86 2.31 64.08
N ASP A 84 -22.87 1.44 64.05
CA ASP A 84 -24.23 1.68 63.53
C ASP A 84 -24.32 2.14 62.05
N THR A 85 -23.17 2.31 61.39
CA THR A 85 -23.04 2.82 60.02
C THR A 85 -22.81 1.74 58.96
N SER A 86 -22.63 0.48 59.36
CA SER A 86 -22.44 -0.65 58.44
C SER A 86 -23.02 -1.95 59.00
N TYR A 87 -23.19 -2.96 58.15
CA TYR A 87 -23.59 -4.30 58.60
C TYR A 87 -22.41 -5.08 59.17
N LYS A 88 -22.70 -5.93 60.15
CA LYS A 88 -21.72 -6.81 60.78
C LYS A 88 -21.20 -7.84 59.77
N MET A 89 -19.87 -7.90 59.63
CA MET A 89 -19.20 -8.87 58.76
C MET A 89 -19.02 -10.22 59.48
N VAL A 90 -19.45 -11.30 58.83
CA VAL A 90 -19.28 -12.70 59.28
C VAL A 90 -18.00 -13.29 58.69
N GLN A 91 -17.65 -12.87 57.47
CA GLN A 91 -16.43 -13.27 56.80
C GLN A 91 -15.50 -12.06 56.69
N MET A 92 -14.21 -12.25 56.97
CA MET A 92 -13.18 -11.21 56.89
C MET A 92 -11.91 -11.82 56.29
N ASP A 93 -11.14 -11.02 55.56
CA ASP A 93 -9.81 -11.42 55.10
C ASP A 93 -8.74 -10.80 55.97
N ALA A 94 -7.88 -11.64 56.56
CA ALA A 94 -6.79 -11.20 57.44
C ALA A 94 -5.81 -10.25 56.73
N TYR A 95 -5.66 -10.37 55.41
CA TYR A 95 -4.84 -9.44 54.63
C TYR A 95 -5.55 -8.11 54.36
N GLY A 96 -6.87 -8.13 54.12
CA GLY A 96 -7.69 -6.93 53.92
C GLY A 96 -7.74 -6.04 55.16
N GLU A 97 -7.89 -6.65 56.34
CA GLU A 97 -7.91 -5.94 57.63
C GLU A 97 -6.59 -5.24 57.97
N LYS A 98 -5.46 -5.66 57.37
CA LYS A 98 -4.18 -4.95 57.50
C LYS A 98 -4.10 -3.69 56.65
N LYS A 99 -5.04 -3.49 55.71
CA LYS A 99 -5.03 -2.38 54.74
C LYS A 99 -6.03 -1.28 55.08
N THR A 100 -6.97 -1.54 55.99
CA THR A 100 -7.99 -0.57 56.39
C THR A 100 -8.27 -0.67 57.89
N SER A 101 -8.56 0.46 58.50
CA SER A 101 -9.04 0.54 59.89
C SER A 101 -10.53 0.21 59.97
N LEU A 102 -11.02 -0.13 61.17
CA LEU A 102 -12.44 -0.30 61.45
C LEU A 102 -13.27 0.90 61.00
N LYS A 103 -12.71 2.11 61.14
CA LYS A 103 -13.32 3.40 60.77
C LYS A 103 -13.16 3.79 59.29
N GLY A 104 -12.52 2.95 58.47
CA GLY A 104 -12.36 3.16 57.02
C GLY A 104 -11.11 3.92 56.57
N LYS A 105 -10.18 4.23 57.47
CA LYS A 105 -8.88 4.83 57.10
C LYS A 105 -7.97 3.78 56.48
N LEU A 106 -7.47 4.05 55.27
CA LEU A 106 -6.57 3.15 54.55
C LEU A 106 -5.12 3.26 55.05
N PHE A 107 -4.39 2.14 55.02
CA PHE A 107 -2.98 2.02 55.40
C PHE A 107 -2.08 1.72 54.19
N GLY A 108 -0.78 2.00 54.35
CA GLY A 108 0.25 1.67 53.34
C GLY A 108 0.26 2.59 52.13
N GLY A 109 -0.03 3.88 52.31
CA GLY A 109 0.00 4.89 51.23
C GLY A 109 -1.20 4.85 50.28
N ARG A 110 -2.18 3.98 50.53
CA ARG A 110 -3.41 3.86 49.72
C ARG A 110 -4.32 5.05 49.96
N GLN A 111 -4.96 5.51 48.88
CA GLN A 111 -5.89 6.62 48.88
C GLN A 111 -7.11 6.26 48.03
N PHE A 112 -8.29 6.77 48.41
CA PHE A 112 -9.52 6.60 47.64
C PHE A 112 -9.52 7.50 46.39
N LEU A 113 -10.21 7.05 45.35
CA LEU A 113 -10.42 7.80 44.10
C LEU A 113 -11.58 8.81 44.17
N PHE A 114 -12.37 8.78 45.25
CA PHE A 114 -13.53 9.64 45.47
C PHE A 114 -13.36 10.53 46.71
N ASN A 115 -14.19 11.57 46.79
CA ASN A 115 -14.25 12.44 47.95
C ASN A 115 -14.79 11.68 49.15
N THR A 116 -14.25 11.95 50.34
CA THR A 116 -14.72 11.35 51.58
C THR A 116 -15.06 12.42 52.59
N PHE A 117 -15.92 12.11 53.55
CA PHE A 117 -16.32 13.05 54.60
C PHE A 117 -16.64 12.30 55.89
N MET A 118 -16.76 13.03 56.99
CA MET A 118 -17.14 12.52 58.30
C MET A 118 -18.21 13.41 58.88
N PHE A 119 -19.26 12.82 59.45
CA PHE A 119 -20.27 13.55 60.22
C PHE A 119 -20.01 13.33 61.71
N MET A 120 -20.11 14.39 62.53
CA MET A 120 -19.93 14.27 63.97
C MET A 120 -20.88 13.25 64.62
N ALA A 121 -22.09 13.09 64.06
CA ALA A 121 -23.08 12.11 64.51
C ALA A 121 -22.59 10.65 64.46
N HIS A 122 -21.65 10.35 63.56
CA HIS A 122 -21.10 9.02 63.33
C HIS A 122 -19.64 8.88 63.79
N GLY A 123 -19.13 9.86 64.55
CA GLY A 123 -17.73 9.92 65.00
C GLY A 123 -16.73 10.05 63.85
N ASP A 124 -15.57 9.38 63.95
CA ASP A 124 -14.50 9.46 62.93
C ASP A 124 -14.64 8.42 61.80
N VAL A 125 -15.87 8.00 61.46
CA VAL A 125 -16.10 7.05 60.36
C VAL A 125 -16.03 7.79 59.04
N LEU A 126 -15.19 7.28 58.12
CA LEU A 126 -15.11 7.81 56.75
C LEU A 126 -16.31 7.35 55.92
N LEU A 127 -17.03 8.33 55.41
CA LEU A 127 -18.22 8.18 54.58
C LEU A 127 -17.93 8.67 53.16
N VAL A 128 -18.71 8.16 52.20
CA VAL A 128 -18.64 8.51 50.79
C VAL A 128 -20.05 8.56 50.21
N LEU A 129 -20.28 9.49 49.27
CA LEU A 129 -21.53 9.53 48.51
C LEU A 129 -21.63 8.31 47.59
N LEU A 130 -22.81 7.70 47.54
CA LEU A 130 -23.05 6.54 46.69
C LEU A 130 -22.80 6.88 45.21
N GLN A 131 -23.21 8.08 44.79
CA GLN A 131 -22.98 8.61 43.43
C GLN A 131 -21.49 8.67 43.06
N ASP A 132 -20.63 9.09 43.97
CA ASP A 132 -19.19 9.20 43.71
C ASP A 132 -18.54 7.80 43.56
N VAL A 133 -19.01 6.81 44.32
CA VAL A 133 -18.55 5.41 44.18
C VAL A 133 -18.96 4.86 42.81
N ILE A 134 -20.22 5.04 42.41
CA ILE A 134 -20.72 4.61 41.10
C ILE A 134 -19.92 5.31 39.99
N LYS A 135 -19.63 6.60 40.15
CA LYS A 135 -18.84 7.37 39.20
C LYS A 135 -17.45 6.83 38.97
N VAL A 136 -16.73 6.50 40.05
CA VAL A 136 -15.40 5.88 39.96
C VAL A 136 -15.47 4.50 39.30
N LEU A 137 -16.49 3.70 39.61
CA LEU A 137 -16.63 2.33 39.11
C LEU A 137 -17.12 2.21 37.67
N TYR A 138 -17.91 3.16 37.16
CA TYR A 138 -18.55 3.05 35.84
C TYR A 138 -18.15 4.16 34.84
N GLN A 139 -17.51 5.24 35.29
CA GLN A 139 -16.95 6.32 34.44
C GLN A 139 -17.96 6.90 33.43
N ASP A 140 -19.03 7.49 33.95
CA ASP A 140 -20.06 8.36 33.30
C ASP A 140 -20.87 7.81 32.10
N GLU A 141 -20.39 6.81 31.34
CA GLU A 141 -21.07 6.36 30.11
C GLU A 141 -22.15 5.29 30.34
N THR A 142 -22.13 4.60 31.48
CA THR A 142 -23.10 3.57 31.86
C THR A 142 -23.37 3.64 33.36
N MET A 143 -23.79 4.81 33.86
CA MET A 143 -24.19 4.93 35.27
C MET A 143 -25.44 4.07 35.50
N PRO A 144 -25.36 2.96 36.27
CA PRO A 144 -26.58 2.30 36.74
C PRO A 144 -27.39 3.31 37.56
N ASP A 145 -28.72 3.19 37.51
CA ASP A 145 -29.56 3.90 38.47
C ASP A 145 -29.12 3.53 39.89
N GLU A 146 -29.16 4.46 40.83
CA GLU A 146 -28.73 4.21 42.21
C GLU A 146 -29.48 3.01 42.80
N ASN A 147 -30.77 2.89 42.50
CA ASN A 147 -31.60 1.78 42.97
C ASN A 147 -31.17 0.44 42.38
N GLU A 148 -30.74 0.42 41.11
CA GLU A 148 -30.20 -0.78 40.46
C GLU A 148 -28.86 -1.17 41.08
N PHE A 149 -28.00 -0.19 41.38
CA PHE A 149 -26.74 -0.43 42.06
C PHE A 149 -26.95 -1.01 43.46
N ILE A 150 -27.89 -0.47 44.23
CA ILE A 150 -28.26 -0.97 45.57
C ILE A 150 -28.84 -2.39 45.47
N GLY A 151 -29.67 -2.66 44.46
CA GLY A 151 -30.23 -4.00 44.24
C GLY A 151 -29.17 -5.06 43.91
N ARG A 152 -28.11 -4.69 43.18
CA ARG A 152 -26.98 -5.59 42.87
C ARG A 152 -25.99 -5.75 44.02
N HIS A 153 -25.86 -4.73 44.86
CA HIS A 153 -24.94 -4.69 46.00
C HIS A 153 -25.71 -4.48 47.31
N ASP A 154 -26.49 -5.48 47.71
CA ASP A 154 -27.39 -5.42 48.87
C ASP A 154 -26.68 -5.56 50.22
N GLN A 155 -25.34 -5.69 50.20
CA GLN A 155 -24.48 -5.86 51.37
C GLN A 155 -24.04 -4.53 52.01
N PHE A 156 -24.52 -3.39 51.48
CA PHE A 156 -24.28 -2.06 52.03
C PHE A 156 -25.43 -1.59 52.92
N LEU A 157 -25.08 -0.96 54.04
CA LEU A 157 -26.04 -0.13 54.77
C LEU A 157 -26.11 1.24 54.09
N ILE A 158 -27.22 1.51 53.42
CA ILE A 158 -27.48 2.80 52.78
C ILE A 158 -28.05 3.76 53.82
N MET A 159 -27.45 4.94 53.93
CA MET A 159 -27.94 6.04 54.76
C MET A 159 -28.27 7.26 53.90
N GLU A 160 -29.16 8.12 54.39
CA GLU A 160 -29.58 9.34 53.69
C GLU A 160 -29.19 10.57 54.49
N THR A 161 -28.81 11.64 53.79
CA THR A 161 -28.45 12.91 54.42
C THR A 161 -29.67 13.66 54.94
N SER A 162 -29.51 14.35 56.08
CA SER A 162 -30.44 15.40 56.51
C SER A 162 -30.24 16.67 55.68
N GLU A 163 -31.21 17.59 55.71
CA GLU A 163 -31.12 18.88 55.00
C GLU A 163 -29.87 19.68 55.40
N GLU A 164 -29.54 19.74 56.69
CA GLU A 164 -28.33 20.39 57.21
C GLU A 164 -27.04 19.75 56.68
N GLN A 165 -27.01 18.41 56.60
CA GLN A 165 -25.88 17.66 56.05
C GLN A 165 -25.71 17.91 54.54
N THR A 166 -26.82 17.97 53.80
CA THR A 166 -26.78 18.31 52.36
C THR A 166 -26.22 19.71 52.16
N ILE A 167 -26.69 20.71 52.91
CA ILE A 167 -26.18 22.09 52.85
C ILE A 167 -24.67 22.13 53.19
N PHE A 168 -24.23 21.36 54.19
CA PHE A 168 -22.82 21.23 54.55
C PHE A 168 -21.98 20.66 53.40
N LEU A 169 -22.44 19.60 52.73
CA LEU A 169 -21.72 18.98 51.62
C LEU A 169 -21.65 19.89 50.38
N VAL A 170 -22.70 20.67 50.10
CA VAL A 170 -22.70 21.67 49.03
C VAL A 170 -21.72 22.81 49.35
N LYS A 171 -21.77 23.36 50.57
CA LYS A 171 -20.88 24.45 51.01
C LYS A 171 -19.39 24.07 50.93
N ASN A 172 -19.08 22.80 51.14
CA ASN A 172 -17.71 22.28 51.12
C ASN A 172 -17.31 21.67 49.76
N GLY A 173 -18.13 21.79 48.72
CA GLY A 173 -17.81 21.40 47.35
C GLY A 173 -17.76 19.89 47.10
N VAL A 174 -18.37 19.08 47.97
CA VAL A 174 -18.58 17.64 47.72
C VAL A 174 -19.76 17.45 46.75
N LEU A 175 -20.85 18.20 46.97
CA LEU A 175 -22.00 18.26 46.06
C LEU A 175 -21.95 19.53 45.20
N PRO A 176 -22.47 19.50 43.95
CA PRO A 176 -22.62 20.70 43.12
C PRO A 176 -23.51 21.77 43.75
N GLU A 177 -23.25 23.05 43.44
CA GLU A 177 -24.12 24.16 43.84
C GLU A 177 -25.54 23.98 43.29
N GLY A 178 -26.56 24.17 44.14
CA GLY A 178 -27.97 23.99 43.79
C GLY A 178 -28.51 22.57 43.97
N SER A 179 -27.71 21.63 44.50
CA SER A 179 -28.16 20.28 44.84
C SER A 179 -29.09 20.31 46.05
N ASN A 180 -30.37 19.95 45.85
CA ASN A 180 -31.39 19.90 46.90
C ASN A 180 -31.93 18.47 47.08
N GLY A 181 -32.15 18.05 48.32
CA GLY A 181 -32.76 16.75 48.67
C GLY A 181 -31.87 15.83 49.52
N PRO A 182 -32.39 14.66 49.91
CA PRO A 182 -31.61 13.63 50.58
C PRO A 182 -30.68 12.95 49.57
N PHE A 183 -29.39 12.86 49.92
CA PHE A 183 -28.39 12.12 49.16
C PHE A 183 -27.99 10.86 49.91
N ARG A 184 -27.77 9.78 49.16
CA ARG A 184 -27.37 8.49 49.74
C ARG A 184 -25.87 8.41 49.93
N TYR A 185 -25.46 7.92 51.09
CA TYR A 185 -24.06 7.69 51.42
C TYR A 185 -23.87 6.34 52.11
N ILE A 186 -22.64 5.83 51.99
CA ILE A 186 -22.18 4.57 52.59
C ILE A 186 -20.85 4.80 53.30
N THR A 187 -20.39 3.81 54.06
CA THR A 187 -19.03 3.88 54.61
C THR A 187 -17.98 3.58 53.53
N ALA A 188 -16.89 4.34 53.54
CA ALA A 188 -15.79 4.13 52.61
C ALA A 188 -15.13 2.75 52.80
N ARG A 189 -15.19 2.20 54.02
CA ARG A 189 -14.75 0.83 54.31
C ARG A 189 -15.58 -0.19 53.56
N SER A 190 -16.90 -0.09 53.57
CA SER A 190 -17.77 -1.01 52.83
C SER A 190 -17.47 -0.98 51.33
N ALA A 191 -17.25 0.21 50.75
CA ALA A 191 -16.85 0.33 49.35
C ALA A 191 -15.50 -0.36 49.07
N PHE A 192 -14.52 -0.24 49.96
CA PHE A 192 -13.23 -0.94 49.83
C PHE A 192 -13.37 -2.46 49.97
N VAL A 193 -14.22 -2.95 50.86
CA VAL A 193 -14.44 -4.39 51.07
C VAL A 193 -15.09 -5.03 49.84
N GLU A 194 -16.08 -4.38 49.23
CA GLU A 194 -16.75 -4.92 48.05
C GLU A 194 -15.89 -4.79 46.77
N PHE A 195 -15.30 -3.62 46.53
CA PHE A 195 -14.67 -3.31 45.22
C PHE A 195 -13.15 -3.37 45.20
N GLY A 196 -12.50 -3.43 46.37
CA GLY A 196 -11.05 -3.58 46.52
C GLY A 196 -10.24 -2.54 45.75
N ALA A 197 -9.33 -3.02 44.90
CA ALA A 197 -8.42 -2.21 44.10
C ALA A 197 -9.14 -1.22 43.17
N SER A 198 -10.40 -1.49 42.81
CA SER A 198 -11.16 -0.68 41.83
C SER A 198 -11.53 0.70 42.34
N VAL A 199 -11.50 0.94 43.66
CA VAL A 199 -11.77 2.25 44.29
C VAL A 199 -10.51 2.95 44.82
N ILE A 200 -9.35 2.31 44.65
CA ILE A 200 -8.06 2.79 45.14
C ILE A 200 -7.25 3.44 44.00
N VAL A 201 -6.55 4.52 44.32
CA VAL A 201 -5.62 5.19 43.40
C VAL A 201 -4.54 4.22 42.93
N GLY A 202 -4.64 3.81 41.66
CA GLY A 202 -3.63 2.95 41.02
C GLY A 202 -3.67 1.51 41.49
N GLY A 203 -4.82 1.07 42.02
CA GLY A 203 -4.96 -0.24 42.65
C GLY A 203 -4.59 -1.40 41.73
N GLN A 204 -3.83 -2.34 42.27
CA GLN A 204 -3.45 -3.59 41.62
C GLN A 204 -4.27 -4.76 42.18
N ARG A 205 -4.62 -5.71 41.31
CA ARG A 205 -5.30 -6.94 41.76
C ARG A 205 -4.47 -7.65 42.83
N ILE A 206 -5.14 -8.34 43.75
CA ILE A 206 -4.56 -9.02 44.92
C ILE A 206 -3.94 -8.02 45.91
N VAL A 207 -2.91 -7.28 45.53
CA VAL A 207 -2.12 -6.46 46.46
C VAL A 207 -2.94 -5.31 47.07
N ASP A 208 -3.86 -4.72 46.31
CA ASP A 208 -4.71 -3.61 46.79
C ASP A 208 -6.17 -3.98 46.95
N ASP A 209 -6.54 -5.24 46.70
CA ASP A 209 -7.86 -5.75 47.02
C ASP A 209 -7.99 -6.05 48.52
N TYR A 210 -9.19 -5.93 49.08
CA TYR A 210 -9.47 -6.39 50.44
C TYR A 210 -9.39 -7.94 50.52
N TRP A 211 -9.99 -8.62 49.54
CA TRP A 211 -10.08 -10.08 49.45
C TRP A 211 -8.90 -10.74 48.71
N GLU A 212 -7.70 -10.68 49.28
CA GLU A 212 -6.51 -11.32 48.71
C GLU A 212 -6.64 -12.84 48.57
N SER A 213 -7.11 -13.49 49.64
CA SER A 213 -7.15 -14.95 49.74
C SER A 213 -8.11 -15.54 48.71
N LEU A 214 -9.23 -14.85 48.50
CA LEU A 214 -10.24 -15.20 47.51
C LEU A 214 -9.76 -14.90 46.08
N ALA A 215 -9.10 -13.76 45.85
CA ALA A 215 -8.51 -13.45 44.54
C ALA A 215 -7.48 -14.49 44.09
N LYS A 216 -6.62 -14.96 45.03
CA LYS A 216 -5.68 -16.05 44.78
C LYS A 216 -6.42 -17.37 44.45
N LYS A 217 -7.48 -17.69 45.20
CA LYS A 217 -8.31 -18.89 44.96
C LYS A 217 -9.01 -18.86 43.59
N GLN A 218 -9.42 -17.68 43.13
CA GLN A 218 -10.05 -17.47 41.82
C GLN A 218 -9.05 -17.27 40.68
N ASN A 219 -7.75 -17.59 40.87
CA ASN A 219 -6.69 -17.51 39.86
C ASN A 219 -6.48 -16.10 39.27
N PHE A 220 -6.67 -15.04 40.07
CA PHE A 220 -6.24 -13.69 39.69
C PHE A 220 -4.72 -13.56 39.80
N SER A 221 -4.17 -12.54 39.12
CA SER A 221 -2.76 -12.17 39.20
C SER A 221 -2.63 -10.66 39.39
N SER A 222 -1.57 -10.23 40.06
CA SER A 222 -1.35 -8.81 40.40
C SER A 222 -1.26 -7.88 39.19
N HIS A 223 -0.76 -8.38 38.06
CA HIS A 223 -0.59 -7.60 36.85
C HIS A 223 -1.84 -7.51 35.97
N GLN A 224 -2.99 -8.04 36.41
CA GLN A 224 -4.22 -7.96 35.62
C GLN A 224 -4.79 -6.54 35.61
N ARG A 225 -5.39 -6.18 34.47
CA ARG A 225 -6.09 -4.90 34.33
C ARG A 225 -7.30 -4.86 35.27
N VAL A 226 -7.40 -3.78 36.04
CA VAL A 226 -8.53 -3.49 36.93
C VAL A 226 -9.49 -2.50 36.27
N PHE A 227 -8.93 -1.42 35.71
CA PHE A 227 -9.67 -0.25 35.27
C PHE A 227 -10.03 -0.28 33.77
N LYS A 228 -11.18 0.30 33.44
CA LYS A 228 -11.50 0.74 32.08
C LYS A 228 -10.57 1.88 31.67
N LEU A 229 -10.17 1.92 30.40
CA LEU A 229 -9.38 3.02 29.86
C LEU A 229 -10.25 4.04 29.14
N THR A 230 -9.99 5.30 29.44
CA THR A 230 -10.56 6.42 28.70
C THR A 230 -9.96 6.49 27.30
N THR A 231 -10.70 7.07 26.36
CA THR A 231 -10.23 7.32 24.99
C THR A 231 -8.92 8.13 24.96
N LYS A 232 -8.75 9.05 25.93
CA LYS A 232 -7.52 9.79 26.17
C LYS A 232 -6.34 8.88 26.52
N LEU A 233 -6.50 7.91 27.42
CA LEU A 233 -5.42 6.98 27.77
C LEU A 233 -5.08 6.05 26.61
N ILE A 234 -6.09 5.56 25.88
CA ILE A 234 -5.89 4.70 24.71
C ILE A 234 -5.10 5.44 23.62
N SER A 235 -5.42 6.72 23.36
CA SER A 235 -4.65 7.51 22.38
C SER A 235 -3.20 7.75 22.84
N LYS A 236 -2.96 7.89 24.15
CA LYS A 236 -1.60 7.94 24.71
C LYS A 236 -0.86 6.60 24.59
N ILE A 237 -1.54 5.46 24.73
CA ILE A 237 -0.94 4.14 24.46
C ILE A 237 -0.51 4.05 23.00
N SER A 238 -1.38 4.41 22.06
CA SER A 238 -1.04 4.41 20.62
C SER A 238 0.11 5.36 20.30
N LEU A 239 0.22 6.50 20.99
CA LEU A 239 1.36 7.42 20.86
C LEU A 239 2.65 6.77 21.36
N LEU A 240 2.63 6.14 22.53
CA LEU A 240 3.81 5.54 23.16
C LEU A 240 4.24 4.20 22.52
N ARG A 241 3.29 3.47 21.90
CA ARG A 241 3.51 2.20 21.21
C ARG A 241 2.89 2.26 19.81
N PRO A 242 3.62 2.73 18.79
CA PRO A 242 3.13 2.77 17.42
C PRO A 242 2.77 1.39 16.83
N SER A 243 3.37 0.33 17.37
CA SER A 243 3.03 -1.06 16.99
C SER A 243 1.65 -1.50 17.48
N PHE A 244 1.06 -0.78 18.45
CA PHE A 244 -0.29 -1.05 18.92
C PHE A 244 -1.29 -0.37 17.99
N GLN A 245 -1.85 -1.15 17.08
CA GLN A 245 -3.00 -0.74 16.29
C GLN A 245 -4.25 -1.00 17.13
N ASN A 246 -4.88 0.06 17.60
CA ASN A 246 -6.20 -0.05 18.19
C ASN A 246 -7.14 -0.50 17.06
N ASN A 247 -7.58 -1.76 17.06
CA ASN A 247 -8.54 -2.29 16.11
C ASN A 247 -9.93 -1.69 16.37
N LYS A 248 -10.05 -0.36 16.26
CA LYS A 248 -11.30 0.32 15.88
C LYS A 248 -11.34 0.41 14.36
N ALA A 249 -11.05 -0.69 13.68
CA ALA A 249 -11.43 -0.84 12.29
C ALA A 249 -12.92 -1.21 12.30
N THR A 250 -13.71 -0.19 11.95
CA THR A 250 -15.01 -0.33 11.30
C THR A 250 -15.15 -1.66 10.58
N ASN A 251 -16.16 -2.46 10.96
CA ASN A 251 -16.75 -3.48 10.10
C ASN A 251 -17.38 -2.80 8.87
N THR A 252 -16.56 -2.22 8.00
CA THR A 252 -16.90 -2.11 6.59
C THR A 252 -16.57 -3.48 6.03
N ASN A 253 -17.57 -4.36 6.04
CA ASN A 253 -17.58 -5.60 5.29
C ASN A 253 -17.36 -5.24 3.81
N HIS A 254 -16.10 -5.17 3.37
CA HIS A 254 -15.78 -5.42 1.98
C HIS A 254 -15.88 -6.93 1.82
N THR A 255 -17.09 -7.38 1.46
CA THR A 255 -17.32 -8.69 0.85
C THR A 255 -16.59 -8.72 -0.49
N ASP A 256 -15.29 -9.00 -0.46
CA ASP A 256 -14.56 -9.44 -1.64
C ASP A 256 -14.86 -10.94 -1.85
N THR A 257 -16.11 -11.25 -2.18
CA THR A 257 -16.42 -12.45 -2.97
C THR A 257 -16.09 -12.13 -4.42
N GLY A 258 -14.81 -12.00 -4.71
CA GLY A 258 -14.26 -11.97 -6.06
C GLY A 258 -13.55 -13.29 -6.29
N THR A 259 -14.27 -14.30 -6.77
CA THR A 259 -13.68 -15.39 -7.55
C THR A 259 -13.09 -14.78 -8.82
N GLY A 260 -11.91 -14.18 -8.68
CA GLY A 260 -11.12 -13.61 -9.76
C GLY A 260 -10.57 -14.73 -10.64
N ALA A 261 -11.41 -15.14 -11.59
CA ALA A 261 -10.99 -15.97 -12.70
C ALA A 261 -9.70 -15.39 -13.34
N ILE A 262 -8.83 -16.32 -13.72
CA ILE A 262 -7.54 -16.12 -14.35
C ILE A 262 -7.76 -15.46 -15.73
N SER A 263 -7.70 -14.12 -15.88
CA SER A 263 -7.77 -13.53 -17.25
C SER A 263 -7.32 -12.09 -17.53
N ASP A 264 -6.90 -11.23 -16.58
CA ASP A 264 -6.84 -9.77 -16.88
C ASP A 264 -5.45 -9.10 -16.99
N LEU A 265 -4.36 -9.86 -17.02
CA LEU A 265 -3.07 -9.32 -17.45
C LEU A 265 -2.89 -9.50 -18.95
N LYS A 266 -3.51 -8.62 -19.75
CA LYS A 266 -3.27 -8.54 -21.20
C LYS A 266 -1.89 -7.94 -21.47
N PHE A 267 -0.85 -8.78 -21.41
CA PHE A 267 0.49 -8.41 -21.85
C PHE A 267 0.55 -8.31 -23.37
N GLU A 268 1.40 -7.43 -23.87
CA GLU A 268 1.60 -7.29 -25.30
C GLU A 268 2.41 -8.46 -25.86
N SER A 269 2.10 -8.89 -27.09
CA SER A 269 2.87 -9.94 -27.76
C SER A 269 4.24 -9.41 -28.24
N PRO A 270 5.32 -10.22 -28.15
CA PRO A 270 6.67 -9.81 -28.55
C PRO A 270 6.91 -9.85 -30.07
N TYR A 271 6.18 -10.69 -30.80
CA TYR A 271 6.33 -10.95 -32.23
C TYR A 271 6.29 -9.71 -33.17
N PRO A 272 5.46 -8.68 -32.94
CA PRO A 272 5.50 -7.49 -33.79
C PRO A 272 6.70 -6.58 -33.53
N ILE A 273 7.44 -6.77 -32.43
CA ILE A 273 8.53 -5.87 -32.00
C ILE A 273 9.89 -6.49 -32.27
N VAL A 274 10.08 -7.77 -31.93
CA VAL A 274 11.36 -8.46 -32.02
C VAL A 274 11.44 -9.24 -33.32
N THR A 275 12.52 -9.04 -34.08
CA THR A 275 12.84 -9.86 -35.24
C THR A 275 13.91 -10.87 -34.83
N GLU A 276 13.51 -12.10 -34.59
CA GLU A 276 14.38 -13.25 -34.38
C GLU A 276 13.71 -14.51 -34.92
N GLN A 277 14.49 -15.57 -35.13
CA GLN A 277 13.90 -16.87 -35.47
C GLN A 277 13.07 -17.38 -34.27
N PRO A 278 11.74 -17.56 -34.41
CA PRO A 278 10.87 -17.82 -33.27
C PRO A 278 10.97 -19.26 -32.74
N SER A 279 11.24 -20.23 -33.62
CA SER A 279 11.45 -21.63 -33.23
C SER A 279 12.82 -21.80 -32.57
N ALA A 280 12.83 -22.44 -31.41
CA ALA A 280 14.05 -22.78 -30.70
C ALA A 280 14.81 -23.91 -31.39
N GLU A 281 14.07 -24.88 -31.93
CA GLU A 281 14.58 -26.08 -32.58
C GLU A 281 15.43 -25.71 -33.81
N ILE A 282 14.96 -24.75 -34.63
CA ILE A 282 15.72 -24.28 -35.80
C ILE A 282 16.99 -23.54 -35.37
N ARG A 283 16.95 -22.80 -34.26
CA ARG A 283 18.13 -22.09 -33.74
C ARG A 283 19.17 -23.06 -33.18
N GLU A 284 18.72 -24.11 -32.50
CA GLU A 284 19.59 -25.16 -31.97
C GLU A 284 20.24 -25.95 -33.10
N ALA A 285 19.44 -26.41 -34.08
CA ALA A 285 19.97 -27.09 -35.27
C ALA A 285 20.94 -26.22 -36.07
N TYR A 286 20.67 -24.91 -36.18
CA TYR A 286 21.60 -23.96 -36.78
C TYR A 286 22.93 -23.90 -36.02
N ILE A 287 22.90 -23.80 -34.69
CA ILE A 287 24.10 -23.73 -33.85
C ILE A 287 24.92 -25.02 -33.93
N GLU A 288 24.26 -26.18 -33.87
CA GLU A 288 24.91 -27.50 -33.97
C GLU A 288 25.63 -27.68 -35.32
N ASN A 289 24.95 -27.34 -36.42
CA ASN A 289 25.55 -27.44 -37.76
C ASN A 289 26.62 -26.38 -37.97
N PHE A 290 26.42 -25.16 -37.44
CA PHE A 290 27.44 -24.11 -37.47
C PHE A 290 28.70 -24.52 -36.70
N ALA A 291 28.57 -25.20 -35.55
CA ALA A 291 29.71 -25.72 -34.78
C ALA A 291 30.50 -26.77 -35.57
N LYS A 292 29.82 -27.52 -36.46
CA LYS A 292 30.44 -28.46 -37.40
C LYS A 292 31.01 -27.80 -38.67
N GLY A 293 30.68 -26.53 -38.92
CA GLY A 293 31.05 -25.79 -40.13
C GLY A 293 30.11 -26.04 -41.33
N GLU A 294 28.94 -26.63 -41.11
CA GLU A 294 27.95 -26.96 -42.13
C GLU A 294 26.83 -25.90 -42.19
N HIS A 295 26.15 -25.81 -43.34
CA HIS A 295 25.00 -24.92 -43.53
C HIS A 295 23.67 -25.66 -43.34
N ILE A 296 22.65 -24.95 -42.89
CA ILE A 296 21.25 -25.41 -42.89
C ILE A 296 20.42 -24.62 -43.91
N SER A 297 19.31 -25.19 -44.36
CA SER A 297 18.40 -24.55 -45.31
C SER A 297 17.65 -23.34 -44.73
N ALA A 298 17.45 -23.30 -43.42
CA ALA A 298 16.72 -22.21 -42.76
C ALA A 298 17.64 -21.02 -42.43
N ILE A 299 17.15 -19.81 -42.69
CA ILE A 299 17.87 -18.58 -42.33
C ILE A 299 17.66 -18.24 -40.86
N VAL A 300 18.76 -17.99 -40.14
CA VAL A 300 18.71 -17.54 -38.74
C VAL A 300 19.29 -16.13 -38.64
N PRO A 301 18.45 -15.07 -38.66
CA PRO A 301 18.93 -13.71 -38.54
C PRO A 301 19.30 -13.37 -37.08
N GLY A 302 20.17 -12.36 -36.93
CA GLY A 302 20.44 -11.75 -35.63
C GLY A 302 19.21 -11.06 -35.01
N GLN A 303 19.20 -10.93 -33.69
CA GLN A 303 18.06 -10.38 -32.95
C GLN A 303 18.04 -8.84 -33.04
N SER A 304 16.95 -8.25 -33.50
CA SER A 304 16.79 -6.78 -33.53
C SER A 304 15.34 -6.33 -33.39
N ILE A 305 15.08 -5.02 -33.44
CA ILE A 305 13.72 -4.47 -33.46
C ILE A 305 13.20 -4.34 -34.90
N SER A 306 11.92 -4.65 -35.10
CA SER A 306 11.24 -4.45 -36.38
C SER A 306 11.06 -2.96 -36.72
N GLY A 307 11.41 -2.56 -37.95
CA GLY A 307 11.17 -1.21 -38.46
C GLY A 307 12.29 -0.68 -39.37
N THR A 308 11.91 0.01 -40.45
CA THR A 308 12.80 0.57 -41.47
C THR A 308 12.74 2.09 -41.51
N LEU A 309 13.86 2.75 -41.85
CA LEU A 309 13.97 4.21 -41.97
C LEU A 309 14.38 4.60 -43.39
N GLU A 310 13.39 4.85 -44.25
CA GLU A 310 13.60 5.27 -45.64
C GLU A 310 13.54 6.81 -45.78
N LEU A 311 14.63 7.49 -45.43
CA LEU A 311 14.66 8.96 -45.31
C LEU A 311 14.37 9.68 -46.63
N SER A 312 15.04 9.29 -47.72
CA SER A 312 14.92 9.96 -49.02
C SER A 312 13.56 9.74 -49.70
N ALA A 313 12.88 8.64 -49.36
CA ALA A 313 11.53 8.37 -49.86
C ALA A 313 10.48 9.28 -49.20
N GLN A 314 10.77 9.80 -48.01
CA GLN A 314 9.81 10.49 -47.14
C GLN A 314 10.05 12.00 -47.06
N PHE A 315 11.31 12.42 -47.04
CA PHE A 315 11.72 13.82 -47.01
C PHE A 315 12.31 14.18 -48.38
N ARG A 316 11.53 14.93 -49.15
CA ARG A 316 11.98 15.50 -50.43
C ARG A 316 12.12 16.99 -50.24
N VAL A 317 13.18 17.55 -50.82
CA VAL A 317 13.44 18.99 -50.83
C VAL A 317 12.20 19.73 -51.38
N PRO A 318 11.64 20.70 -50.64
CA PRO A 318 10.53 21.50 -51.14
C PRO A 318 11.01 22.32 -52.35
N ARG A 319 10.17 22.42 -53.38
CA ARG A 319 10.49 23.20 -54.59
C ARG A 319 9.66 24.47 -54.59
N TYR A 320 10.29 25.60 -54.29
CA TYR A 320 9.70 26.94 -54.32
C TYR A 320 9.90 27.67 -55.64
N HIS A 321 10.57 27.04 -56.61
CA HIS A 321 10.79 27.57 -57.95
C HIS A 321 10.04 26.74 -59.01
N SER A 322 9.65 27.39 -60.11
CA SER A 322 9.27 26.68 -61.34
C SER A 322 10.51 26.23 -62.12
N LYS A 323 10.32 25.33 -63.10
CA LYS A 323 11.42 24.73 -63.88
C LYS A 323 12.37 25.77 -64.49
N ASN A 324 11.85 26.93 -64.91
CA ASN A 324 12.60 27.94 -65.65
C ASN A 324 12.86 29.22 -64.83
N SER A 325 12.38 29.30 -63.58
CA SER A 325 12.40 30.53 -62.78
C SER A 325 13.83 31.00 -62.47
N PHE A 326 14.74 30.09 -62.12
CA PHE A 326 16.17 30.43 -61.94
C PHE A 326 16.86 30.82 -63.25
N GLN A 327 16.48 30.20 -64.37
CA GLN A 327 17.06 30.53 -65.68
C GLN A 327 16.65 31.94 -66.12
N GLN A 328 15.38 32.31 -65.90
CA GLN A 328 14.87 33.66 -66.18
C GLN A 328 15.56 34.71 -65.29
N ALA A 329 15.68 34.44 -63.98
CA ALA A 329 16.39 35.33 -63.06
C ALA A 329 17.87 35.52 -63.44
N LEU A 330 18.52 34.48 -63.98
CA LEU A 330 19.90 34.55 -64.47
C LEU A 330 20.01 35.38 -65.76
N GLN A 331 19.08 35.19 -66.71
CA GLN A 331 19.02 35.97 -67.95
C GLN A 331 18.81 37.47 -67.69
N MET A 332 17.98 37.79 -66.69
CA MET A 332 17.70 39.15 -66.25
C MET A 332 18.79 39.74 -65.34
N LYS A 333 19.88 39.00 -65.04
CA LYS A 333 20.90 39.36 -64.03
C LYS A 333 20.28 39.79 -62.67
N ALA A 334 19.14 39.20 -62.32
CA ALA A 334 18.32 39.60 -61.17
C ALA A 334 18.42 38.60 -59.99
N MET A 335 19.52 37.85 -59.92
CA MET A 335 19.77 36.83 -58.89
C MET A 335 19.85 37.38 -57.46
N ASP A 336 20.25 38.64 -57.33
CA ASP A 336 20.36 39.36 -56.05
C ASP A 336 19.31 40.48 -55.91
N ILE A 337 18.33 40.53 -56.83
CA ILE A 337 17.26 41.51 -56.81
C ILE A 337 16.00 40.87 -56.21
N PRO A 338 15.28 41.55 -55.30
CA PRO A 338 14.03 41.05 -54.73
C PRO A 338 13.00 40.69 -55.79
N ILE A 339 12.35 39.53 -55.63
CA ILE A 339 11.38 39.00 -56.59
C ILE A 339 10.19 39.93 -56.83
N GLY A 340 9.80 40.72 -55.81
CA GLY A 340 8.73 41.70 -55.96
C GLY A 340 9.01 42.78 -57.01
N LYS A 341 10.29 43.02 -57.37
CA LYS A 341 10.70 43.98 -58.39
C LYS A 341 10.98 43.35 -59.76
N HIS A 342 10.89 42.02 -59.88
CA HIS A 342 11.09 41.33 -61.16
C HIS A 342 10.02 41.68 -62.19
N GLU A 343 8.82 42.10 -61.77
CA GLU A 343 7.75 42.58 -62.67
C GLU A 343 8.11 43.91 -63.34
N GLU A 344 8.66 44.86 -62.57
CA GLU A 344 9.17 46.14 -63.09
C GLU A 344 10.38 45.94 -64.01
N LEU A 345 11.26 44.97 -63.68
CA LEU A 345 12.41 44.62 -64.50
C LEU A 345 12.03 43.88 -65.79
N LEU A 346 11.02 42.99 -65.75
CA LEU A 346 10.48 42.36 -66.95
C LEU A 346 9.87 43.41 -67.89
N ALA A 347 9.09 44.34 -67.36
CA ALA A 347 8.52 45.44 -68.14
C ALA A 347 9.61 46.38 -68.72
N GLN A 348 10.70 46.62 -67.99
CA GLN A 348 11.87 47.37 -68.49
C GLN A 348 12.68 46.61 -69.55
N TYR A 349 12.79 45.28 -69.42
CA TYR A 349 13.46 44.42 -70.39
C TYR A 349 12.65 44.28 -71.69
N GLU A 350 11.32 44.18 -71.59
CA GLU A 350 10.41 44.15 -72.74
C GLU A 350 10.30 45.50 -73.45
N SER A 351 10.41 46.62 -72.73
CA SER A 351 10.43 47.97 -73.32
C SER A 351 11.79 48.39 -73.90
N GLN A 352 12.90 47.76 -73.51
CA GLN A 352 14.19 47.88 -74.18
C GLN A 352 14.33 46.96 -75.40
N ALA A 353 13.41 46.01 -75.60
CA ALA A 353 13.40 45.07 -76.71
C ALA A 353 12.61 45.58 -77.94
N SER A 354 12.58 46.89 -78.17
CA SER A 354 12.13 47.49 -79.44
C SER A 354 13.27 48.29 -80.07
N ASP A 355 14.26 47.58 -80.62
CA ASP A 355 14.84 47.86 -81.94
C ASP A 355 15.79 46.74 -82.36
N GLY A 356 15.36 45.98 -83.39
CA GLY A 356 16.25 45.33 -84.35
C GLY A 356 17.20 44.22 -83.90
N SER A 357 16.69 43.06 -83.45
CA SER A 357 17.27 41.77 -83.85
C SER A 357 16.26 40.62 -83.71
N SER A 358 16.11 39.87 -84.79
CA SER A 358 15.37 38.62 -85.01
C SER A 358 14.56 38.03 -83.85
N LEU A 359 13.25 37.97 -84.10
CA LEU A 359 12.26 37.14 -83.40
C LEU A 359 12.79 35.72 -83.11
N THR A 360 13.05 35.41 -81.85
CA THR A 360 12.75 34.07 -81.30
C THR A 360 11.62 34.24 -80.31
N SER A 361 10.41 34.04 -80.82
CA SER A 361 9.20 33.90 -80.04
C SER A 361 9.40 32.89 -78.90
N LEU A 362 8.91 33.27 -77.72
CA LEU A 362 8.56 32.33 -76.65
C LEU A 362 7.69 31.20 -77.25
N PRO A 363 8.03 29.91 -77.04
CA PRO A 363 7.04 28.86 -77.22
C PRO A 363 6.15 28.82 -75.98
N ASN A 364 5.06 29.57 -76.02
CA ASN A 364 3.85 29.21 -75.29
C ASN A 364 3.12 28.13 -76.11
N ASN A 365 2.84 27.00 -75.46
CA ASN A 365 2.18 25.77 -75.93
C ASN A 365 3.00 24.81 -76.81
N ILE A 366 3.24 23.59 -76.28
CA ILE A 366 3.07 22.23 -76.87
C ILE A 366 3.56 21.18 -75.83
N PRO A 367 2.96 19.97 -75.75
CA PRO A 367 1.95 19.54 -74.78
C PRO A 367 2.49 18.95 -73.46
N SER A 368 1.57 18.59 -72.57
CA SER A 368 1.79 17.73 -71.39
C SER A 368 2.54 16.43 -71.74
N VAL A 369 3.86 16.39 -71.50
CA VAL A 369 4.60 15.12 -71.41
C VAL A 369 4.47 14.59 -69.99
N ASN A 370 3.63 13.56 -69.83
CA ASN A 370 3.53 12.74 -68.64
C ASN A 370 4.93 12.33 -68.13
N PRO A 371 5.26 12.46 -66.83
CA PRO A 371 6.46 11.86 -66.29
C PRO A 371 6.24 10.36 -66.08
N SER A 372 6.26 9.59 -67.17
CA SER A 372 6.48 8.15 -67.13
C SER A 372 8.00 7.88 -67.10
N ASN A 373 8.68 8.36 -66.06
CA ASN A 373 9.98 7.80 -65.69
C ASN A 373 9.73 6.80 -64.57
N LYS A 374 9.39 5.57 -64.97
CA LYS A 374 9.61 4.41 -64.09
C LYS A 374 11.12 4.32 -63.88
N PRO A 375 11.63 4.40 -62.65
CA PRO A 375 13.04 4.12 -62.42
C PRO A 375 13.29 2.66 -62.81
N ILE A 376 14.38 2.44 -63.54
CA ILE A 376 14.95 1.13 -63.83
C ILE A 376 14.98 0.35 -62.51
N LYS A 377 14.19 -0.72 -62.42
CA LYS A 377 14.21 -1.63 -61.28
C LYS A 377 15.61 -2.22 -61.19
N ARG A 378 16.37 -1.87 -60.14
CA ARG A 378 17.53 -2.67 -59.74
C ARG A 378 17.00 -4.08 -59.48
N MET A 379 17.57 -5.08 -60.18
CA MET A 379 17.24 -6.51 -60.02
C MET A 379 17.40 -7.03 -58.58
N LEU A 380 17.97 -6.25 -57.66
CA LEU A 380 18.18 -6.61 -56.26
C LEU A 380 17.00 -6.31 -55.32
N SER A 381 15.93 -5.62 -55.77
CA SER A 381 14.74 -5.43 -54.93
C SER A 381 13.92 -6.72 -54.77
N SER A 382 14.11 -7.72 -55.64
CA SER A 382 13.36 -8.98 -55.59
C SER A 382 13.96 -10.04 -54.66
N ILE A 383 15.14 -9.82 -54.07
CA ILE A 383 15.77 -10.80 -53.16
C ILE A 383 15.33 -10.58 -51.69
N LEU A 384 14.90 -9.37 -51.32
CA LEU A 384 14.42 -9.07 -49.96
C LEU A 384 12.90 -9.29 -49.76
N ASP A 385 12.14 -9.44 -50.85
CA ASP A 385 10.67 -9.52 -50.81
C ASP A 385 10.11 -10.96 -50.85
N ILE A 386 10.96 -12.00 -50.85
CA ILE A 386 10.49 -13.39 -51.04
C ILE A 386 9.81 -14.00 -49.80
N ASN A 387 9.98 -13.43 -48.59
CA ASN A 387 9.43 -14.04 -47.36
C ASN A 387 8.31 -13.26 -46.66
N VAL A 388 7.63 -12.31 -47.32
CA VAL A 388 6.44 -11.64 -46.75
C VAL A 388 5.30 -11.57 -47.76
N THR A 389 4.75 -12.72 -48.13
CA THR A 389 3.48 -12.82 -48.86
C THR A 389 2.40 -13.44 -47.99
N SER A 390 1.80 -12.62 -47.12
CA SER A 390 0.34 -12.63 -46.84
C SER A 390 -0.03 -11.68 -45.71
N SER A 391 -0.02 -10.37 -45.95
CA SER A 391 -0.99 -9.48 -45.31
C SER A 391 -1.04 -8.15 -46.04
N LYS A 392 -2.26 -7.72 -46.38
CA LYS A 392 -2.57 -6.42 -46.98
C LYS A 392 -1.75 -5.31 -46.34
N ASN A 393 -0.96 -4.60 -47.16
CA ASN A 393 -0.15 -3.42 -46.86
C ASN A 393 -0.65 -2.56 -45.67
N LYS A 394 -0.30 -2.94 -44.44
CA LYS A 394 -0.28 -2.03 -43.29
C LYS A 394 1.11 -1.42 -43.28
N LYS A 395 1.22 -0.15 -43.67
CA LYS A 395 2.47 0.61 -43.53
C LYS A 395 2.92 0.53 -42.07
N SER A 396 4.22 0.31 -41.83
CA SER A 396 4.77 0.25 -40.48
C SER A 396 4.37 1.48 -39.66
N GLU A 397 4.15 1.34 -38.35
CA GLU A 397 3.82 2.47 -37.46
C GLU A 397 4.81 3.63 -37.58
N GLU A 398 6.07 3.32 -37.89
CA GLU A 398 7.13 4.27 -38.18
C GLU A 398 6.80 5.10 -39.44
N ASN A 399 6.36 4.44 -40.52
CA ASN A 399 5.94 5.09 -41.77
C ASN A 399 4.59 5.84 -41.64
N GLU A 400 3.70 5.39 -40.76
CA GLU A 400 2.44 6.07 -40.44
C GLU A 400 2.68 7.35 -39.63
N MET A 401 3.61 7.36 -38.68
CA MET A 401 3.94 8.55 -37.88
C MET A 401 4.81 9.58 -38.60
N ILE A 402 5.54 9.18 -39.65
CA ILE A 402 6.29 10.11 -40.50
C ILE A 402 5.34 10.84 -41.48
N LYS A 403 4.20 10.23 -41.83
CA LYS A 403 3.14 10.92 -42.56
C LYS A 403 2.29 11.74 -41.58
N PRO A 404 2.10 13.05 -41.80
CA PRO A 404 1.11 13.76 -41.02
C PRO A 404 -0.24 13.11 -41.29
N MET A 405 -1.03 12.93 -40.24
CA MET A 405 -2.46 12.67 -40.35
C MET A 405 -3.05 13.79 -41.21
N ASN A 406 -3.25 13.51 -42.51
CA ASN A 406 -3.86 14.40 -43.49
C ASN A 406 -5.35 14.57 -43.15
N ARG A 407 -5.67 15.14 -41.99
CA ARG A 407 -6.95 15.81 -41.78
C ARG A 407 -6.79 17.22 -42.36
N GLY A 408 -6.95 17.33 -43.67
CA GLY A 408 -7.36 18.56 -44.37
C GLY A 408 -6.53 19.84 -44.23
N LEU A 409 -5.26 19.80 -43.81
CA LEU A 409 -4.54 21.01 -43.36
C LEU A 409 -3.76 21.78 -44.45
N ILE A 410 -3.80 21.37 -45.72
CA ILE A 410 -3.19 22.14 -46.82
C ILE A 410 -4.20 22.24 -47.96
N LYS A 411 -4.88 23.39 -48.07
CA LYS A 411 -5.34 23.87 -49.37
C LYS A 411 -4.12 24.47 -50.05
N ASN A 412 -3.70 23.96 -51.20
CA ASN A 412 -2.62 24.58 -51.98
C ASN A 412 -3.05 26.01 -52.29
N ASN A 413 -2.40 26.98 -51.64
CA ASN A 413 -2.78 28.38 -51.79
C ASN A 413 -2.02 28.97 -52.97
N THR A 414 -2.62 28.89 -54.16
CA THR A 414 -2.10 29.52 -55.39
C THR A 414 -1.89 31.02 -55.24
N SER A 415 -2.53 31.67 -54.26
CA SER A 415 -2.33 33.08 -53.92
C SER A 415 -0.96 33.43 -53.31
N LEU A 416 -0.12 32.43 -52.99
CA LEU A 416 1.26 32.65 -52.52
C LEU A 416 2.28 32.59 -53.66
N ASN A 417 1.85 32.36 -54.90
CA ASN A 417 2.73 32.32 -56.06
C ASN A 417 3.09 33.74 -56.50
N ILE A 418 4.36 33.98 -56.80
CA ILE A 418 4.88 35.29 -57.23
C ILE A 418 5.77 35.03 -58.43
N ASN A 419 5.44 35.56 -59.62
CA ASN A 419 6.32 35.62 -60.80
C ASN A 419 7.13 34.33 -61.09
N GLY A 420 6.47 33.18 -61.16
CA GLY A 420 7.12 31.89 -61.44
C GLY A 420 7.70 31.15 -60.24
N TRP A 421 7.64 31.76 -59.04
CA TRP A 421 7.97 31.16 -57.74
C TRP A 421 6.71 30.61 -57.07
N LYS A 422 6.79 29.39 -56.52
CA LYS A 422 5.66 28.58 -56.05
C LYS A 422 5.73 28.27 -54.56
N PHE A 423 5.12 29.10 -53.72
CA PHE A 423 5.12 28.92 -52.25
C PHE A 423 3.86 28.22 -51.71
N GLU A 424 3.15 27.46 -52.54
CA GLU A 424 1.85 26.84 -52.24
C GLU A 424 1.86 25.87 -51.03
N SER A 425 3.04 25.34 -50.68
CA SER A 425 3.23 24.35 -49.63
C SER A 425 3.51 24.96 -48.24
N LEU A 426 3.55 26.29 -48.12
CA LEU A 426 3.74 26.97 -46.83
C LEU A 426 2.44 26.98 -45.99
N PRO A 427 2.53 26.68 -44.68
CA PRO A 427 1.36 26.59 -43.82
C PRO A 427 0.86 27.97 -43.38
N LEU A 428 -0.44 28.24 -43.55
CA LEU A 428 -1.07 29.50 -43.13
C LEU A 428 -1.91 29.34 -41.86
N LYS A 429 -2.03 30.42 -41.08
CA LYS A 429 -2.97 30.52 -39.95
C LYS A 429 -4.40 30.66 -40.49
N SER A 430 -5.28 29.72 -40.14
CA SER A 430 -6.73 29.83 -40.37
C SER A 430 -7.43 30.32 -39.09
N ALA A 431 -8.50 31.10 -39.23
CA ALA A 431 -9.29 31.64 -38.11
C ALA A 431 -9.93 30.57 -37.20
N GLU A 432 -10.05 29.32 -37.67
CA GLU A 432 -10.67 28.20 -36.96
C GLU A 432 -9.77 27.48 -35.93
N HIS A 433 -8.47 27.82 -35.85
CA HIS A 433 -7.49 27.04 -35.08
C HIS A 433 -6.59 27.90 -34.19
N SER A 434 -7.16 28.57 -33.19
CA SER A 434 -6.40 29.26 -32.14
C SER A 434 -5.85 28.35 -31.04
N GLY A 435 -6.11 27.03 -31.07
CA GLY A 435 -5.99 26.20 -29.86
C GLY A 435 -4.77 25.29 -29.68
N LYS A 436 -4.32 24.49 -30.68
CA LYS A 436 -3.48 23.30 -30.35
C LYS A 436 -2.35 22.89 -31.30
N LYS A 437 -2.21 23.42 -32.51
CA LYS A 437 -1.07 23.08 -33.39
C LYS A 437 -0.36 24.34 -33.85
N GLN A 438 0.81 24.60 -33.25
CA GLN A 438 1.64 25.77 -33.55
C GLN A 438 2.60 25.55 -34.73
N TYR A 439 2.92 24.28 -35.05
CA TYR A 439 3.92 23.92 -36.05
C TYR A 439 3.42 22.85 -37.03
N TYR A 440 3.74 23.00 -38.31
CA TYR A 440 3.58 22.01 -39.37
C TYR A 440 4.95 21.50 -39.81
N ARG A 441 5.25 20.22 -39.54
CA ARG A 441 6.58 19.61 -39.79
C ARG A 441 7.76 20.44 -39.22
N GLY A 442 7.51 21.20 -38.15
CA GLY A 442 8.50 22.08 -37.52
C GLY A 442 8.48 23.54 -38.02
N LEU A 443 7.81 23.86 -39.12
CA LEU A 443 7.59 25.25 -39.52
C LEU A 443 6.41 25.86 -38.73
N PRO A 444 6.51 27.11 -38.27
CA PRO A 444 5.38 27.80 -37.65
C PRO A 444 4.28 28.07 -38.67
N LEU A 445 3.05 28.28 -38.20
CA LEU A 445 1.97 28.77 -39.05
C LEU A 445 2.16 30.26 -39.34
N TYR A 446 2.13 30.62 -40.63
CA TYR A 446 2.37 31.99 -41.08
C TYR A 446 1.08 32.79 -41.29
N GLU A 447 1.15 34.10 -41.11
CA GLU A 447 0.06 35.02 -41.45
C GLU A 447 0.16 35.43 -42.93
N LYS A 448 -0.93 35.29 -43.68
CA LYS A 448 -0.94 35.45 -45.14
C LYS A 448 -0.35 36.79 -45.61
N ASN A 449 -0.80 37.90 -45.02
CA ASN A 449 -0.42 39.24 -45.47
C ASN A 449 1.03 39.58 -45.12
N ALA A 450 1.46 39.27 -43.90
CA ALA A 450 2.85 39.47 -43.45
C ALA A 450 3.83 38.57 -44.23
N LEU A 451 3.43 37.31 -44.49
CA LEU A 451 4.22 36.37 -45.28
C LEU A 451 4.41 36.87 -46.71
N LEU A 452 3.34 37.30 -47.39
CA LEU A 452 3.42 37.80 -48.77
C LEU A 452 4.34 39.04 -48.85
N GLY A 453 4.29 39.93 -47.86
CA GLY A 453 5.24 41.05 -47.74
C GLY A 453 6.70 40.59 -47.67
N ARG A 454 7.02 39.60 -46.82
CA ARG A 454 8.37 39.03 -46.71
C ARG A 454 8.79 38.27 -47.98
N LEU A 455 7.86 37.55 -48.60
CA LEU A 455 8.09 36.76 -49.81
C LEU A 455 8.41 37.61 -51.05
N LYS A 456 7.98 38.88 -51.08
CA LYS A 456 8.36 39.82 -52.15
C LYS A 456 9.77 40.40 -51.98
N GLN A 457 10.30 40.41 -50.77
CA GLN A 457 11.61 41.00 -50.44
C GLN A 457 12.79 40.05 -50.67
N LEU A 458 12.52 38.75 -50.76
CA LEU A 458 13.57 37.74 -50.87
C LEU A 458 14.17 37.67 -52.29
N THR A 459 15.45 37.31 -52.35
CA THR A 459 16.19 37.14 -53.60
C THR A 459 16.18 35.68 -54.08
N PRO A 460 16.37 35.43 -55.38
CA PRO A 460 16.54 34.07 -55.90
C PRO A 460 17.60 33.23 -55.17
N ASN A 461 18.73 33.81 -54.76
CA ASN A 461 19.76 33.08 -54.00
C ASN A 461 19.28 32.68 -52.60
N GLU A 462 18.58 33.57 -51.90
CA GLU A 462 17.97 33.28 -50.58
C GLU A 462 16.90 32.17 -50.65
N ILE A 463 16.27 31.93 -51.80
CA ILE A 463 15.27 30.87 -51.96
C ILE A 463 15.91 29.50 -51.93
N LYS A 464 17.09 29.36 -52.54
CA LYS A 464 17.83 28.10 -52.46
C LYS A 464 18.18 27.79 -51.01
N GLU A 465 18.64 28.79 -50.26
CA GLU A 465 18.89 28.64 -48.82
C GLU A 465 17.61 28.28 -48.06
N LEU A 466 16.49 28.93 -48.38
CA LEU A 466 15.19 28.66 -47.75
C LEU A 466 14.70 27.22 -48.00
N GLU A 467 14.87 26.69 -49.22
CA GLU A 467 14.55 25.30 -49.55
C GLU A 467 15.35 24.33 -48.68
N HIS A 468 16.65 24.58 -48.49
CA HIS A 468 17.52 23.76 -47.65
C HIS A 468 17.22 23.88 -46.15
N LEU A 469 16.92 25.08 -45.65
CA LEU A 469 16.51 25.29 -44.26
C LEU A 469 15.20 24.57 -43.95
N HIS A 470 14.24 24.60 -44.88
CA HIS A 470 12.97 23.91 -44.74
C HIS A 470 13.13 22.38 -44.82
N ASP A 471 14.01 21.87 -45.68
CA ASP A 471 14.36 20.44 -45.68
C ASP A 471 15.00 20.01 -44.35
N ALA A 472 15.95 20.78 -43.84
CA ALA A 472 16.62 20.49 -42.58
C ALA A 472 15.63 20.38 -41.40
N VAL A 473 14.66 21.30 -41.29
CA VAL A 473 13.65 21.24 -40.21
C VAL A 473 12.68 20.07 -40.41
N PHE A 474 12.30 19.74 -41.65
CA PHE A 474 11.46 18.58 -41.94
C PHE A 474 12.15 17.26 -41.56
N VAL A 475 13.42 17.09 -41.92
CA VAL A 475 14.22 15.92 -41.55
C VAL A 475 14.40 15.84 -40.04
N ASN A 476 14.76 16.94 -39.37
CA ASN A 476 14.98 16.95 -37.92
C ASN A 476 13.72 16.55 -37.12
N THR A 477 12.56 17.08 -37.49
CA THR A 477 11.30 16.72 -36.82
C THR A 477 10.89 15.28 -37.10
N GLY A 478 11.12 14.80 -38.33
CA GLY A 478 10.96 13.40 -38.71
C GLY A 478 11.82 12.46 -37.87
N LEU A 479 13.14 12.73 -37.82
CA LEU A 479 14.11 11.98 -37.03
C LEU A 479 13.76 11.97 -35.53
N GLN A 480 13.25 13.08 -34.99
CA GLN A 480 12.84 13.14 -33.59
C GLN A 480 11.60 12.26 -33.30
N ASN A 481 10.65 12.18 -34.23
CA ASN A 481 9.48 11.32 -34.08
C ASN A 481 9.85 9.84 -34.14
N VAL A 482 10.66 9.43 -35.13
CA VAL A 482 11.13 8.03 -35.23
C VAL A 482 11.99 7.64 -34.03
N ARG A 483 12.80 8.55 -33.48
CA ARG A 483 13.56 8.31 -32.24
C ARG A 483 12.64 7.98 -31.07
N LYS A 484 11.54 8.72 -30.88
CA LYS A 484 10.55 8.44 -29.82
C LYS A 484 9.89 7.06 -29.98
N VAL A 485 9.61 6.65 -31.21
CA VAL A 485 9.04 5.32 -31.49
C VAL A 485 10.06 4.21 -31.22
N ARG A 486 11.27 4.33 -31.79
CA ARG A 486 12.31 3.32 -31.63
C ARG A 486 12.79 3.17 -30.19
N THR A 487 12.90 4.27 -29.43
CA THR A 487 13.24 4.18 -28.00
C THR A 487 12.20 3.42 -27.19
N LYS A 488 10.89 3.56 -27.50
CA LYS A 488 9.85 2.74 -26.89
C LYS A 488 9.97 1.27 -27.29
N LYS A 489 10.21 0.97 -28.56
CA LYS A 489 10.45 -0.41 -29.03
C LYS A 489 11.65 -1.06 -28.35
N TRP A 490 12.76 -0.32 -28.19
CA TRP A 490 13.94 -0.80 -27.49
C TRP A 490 13.67 -1.10 -26.01
N LYS A 491 12.89 -0.26 -25.31
CA LYS A 491 12.48 -0.57 -23.93
C LYS A 491 11.70 -1.88 -23.85
N LYS A 492 10.77 -2.11 -24.79
CA LYS A 492 10.00 -3.35 -24.87
C LYS A 492 10.88 -4.57 -25.22
N TYR A 493 11.83 -4.40 -26.13
CA TYR A 493 12.82 -5.41 -26.47
C TYR A 493 13.62 -5.85 -25.23
N TRP A 494 14.11 -4.90 -24.44
CA TRP A 494 14.87 -5.22 -23.22
C TRP A 494 14.02 -5.87 -22.14
N GLN A 495 12.76 -5.45 -21.97
CA GLN A 495 11.83 -6.14 -21.06
C GLN A 495 11.67 -7.61 -21.44
N TYR A 496 11.41 -7.88 -22.72
CA TYR A 496 11.27 -9.23 -23.24
C TYR A 496 12.55 -10.07 -23.04
N LYS A 497 13.73 -9.53 -23.39
CA LYS A 497 15.00 -10.25 -23.26
C LYS A 497 15.42 -10.50 -21.81
N ALA A 498 14.97 -9.67 -20.87
CA ALA A 498 15.16 -9.88 -19.45
C ALA A 498 14.17 -10.89 -18.83
N GLY A 499 13.19 -11.40 -19.60
CA GLY A 499 12.17 -12.32 -19.11
C GLY A 499 11.00 -11.65 -18.39
N ILE A 500 10.89 -10.32 -18.47
CA ILE A 500 9.76 -9.56 -17.92
C ILE A 500 8.67 -9.43 -19.00
N PRO A 501 7.38 -9.55 -18.65
CA PRO A 501 6.28 -9.25 -19.56
C PRO A 501 6.36 -7.83 -20.13
N ILE A 502 6.07 -7.69 -21.42
CA ILE A 502 6.11 -6.39 -22.09
C ILE A 502 5.01 -5.49 -21.53
N GLY A 503 5.37 -4.26 -21.17
CA GLY A 503 4.42 -3.22 -20.74
C GLY A 503 4.12 -3.17 -19.24
N LEU A 504 4.93 -3.84 -18.41
CA LEU A 504 4.77 -3.85 -16.95
C LEU A 504 4.85 -2.44 -16.34
N LYS A 505 3.89 -2.10 -15.48
CA LYS A 505 3.82 -0.83 -14.73
C LYS A 505 4.33 -1.00 -13.30
N ARG A 506 4.78 0.09 -12.67
CA ARG A 506 5.28 0.08 -11.27
C ARG A 506 4.27 -0.46 -10.25
N SER A 507 2.98 -0.26 -10.46
CA SER A 507 1.92 -0.77 -9.57
C SER A 507 1.72 -2.29 -9.65
N GLN A 508 2.30 -2.95 -10.66
CA GLN A 508 2.10 -4.39 -10.92
C GLN A 508 3.32 -5.24 -10.51
N LEU A 509 4.27 -4.66 -9.78
CA LEU A 509 5.50 -5.36 -9.38
C LEU A 509 5.19 -6.50 -8.39
N ASP A 510 4.37 -6.24 -7.38
CA ASP A 510 4.03 -7.25 -6.38
C ASP A 510 3.23 -8.42 -6.99
N GLU A 511 2.36 -8.12 -7.97
CA GLU A 511 1.62 -9.13 -8.73
C GLU A 511 2.57 -9.97 -9.60
N PHE A 512 3.56 -9.33 -10.23
CA PHE A 512 4.58 -10.03 -11.00
C PHE A 512 5.39 -10.98 -10.12
N GLU A 513 5.86 -10.52 -8.96
CA GLU A 513 6.64 -11.36 -8.04
C GLU A 513 5.82 -12.52 -7.46
N ASN A 514 4.60 -12.24 -6.99
CA ASN A 514 3.84 -13.24 -6.24
C ASN A 514 3.01 -14.19 -7.10
N LYS A 515 2.53 -13.74 -8.27
CA LYS A 515 1.61 -14.50 -9.12
C LYS A 515 2.30 -14.97 -10.39
N TYR A 516 2.93 -14.07 -11.14
CA TYR A 516 3.51 -14.41 -12.44
C TYR A 516 4.68 -15.39 -12.31
N LEU A 517 5.62 -15.14 -11.38
CA LEU A 517 6.76 -16.05 -11.19
C LEU A 517 6.32 -17.46 -10.76
N LYS A 518 5.26 -17.59 -9.97
CA LYS A 518 4.71 -18.90 -9.57
C LYS A 518 4.03 -19.62 -10.73
N ASP A 519 3.29 -18.88 -11.56
CA ASP A 519 2.63 -19.41 -12.76
C ASP A 519 3.64 -19.94 -13.79
N VAL A 520 4.75 -19.22 -13.97
CA VAL A 520 5.86 -19.66 -14.84
C VAL A 520 6.48 -20.98 -14.37
N LEU A 521 6.56 -21.23 -13.06
CA LEU A 521 7.03 -22.52 -12.53
C LEU A 521 5.98 -23.64 -12.68
N ALA A 522 4.69 -23.30 -12.64
CA ALA A 522 3.60 -24.27 -12.78
C ALA A 522 3.38 -24.75 -14.22
N GLN A 523 3.80 -23.96 -15.22
CA GLN A 523 3.64 -24.30 -16.63
C GLN A 523 4.43 -25.58 -16.99
N THR A 524 3.72 -26.61 -17.46
CA THR A 524 4.27 -27.87 -17.96
C THR A 524 4.20 -27.90 -19.48
N SER A 525 5.26 -28.35 -20.15
CA SER A 525 5.26 -28.56 -21.60
C SER A 525 5.23 -30.06 -21.89
N VAL A 526 4.24 -30.47 -22.69
CA VAL A 526 4.10 -31.85 -23.19
C VAL A 526 4.38 -31.82 -24.68
N THR A 527 5.42 -32.53 -25.11
CA THR A 527 5.73 -32.71 -26.53
C THR A 527 5.48 -34.17 -26.88
N THR A 528 4.65 -34.40 -27.89
CA THR A 528 4.38 -35.75 -28.43
C THR A 528 5.14 -35.90 -29.74
N ASN A 529 6.14 -36.77 -29.75
CA ASN A 529 6.88 -37.09 -30.97
C ASN A 529 6.54 -38.52 -31.38
N PHE A 530 6.23 -38.69 -32.67
CA PHE A 530 5.99 -40.02 -33.25
C PHE A 530 7.33 -40.70 -33.50
N ASN A 531 7.58 -41.83 -32.82
CA ASN A 531 8.80 -42.60 -33.03
C ASN A 531 8.59 -43.63 -34.15
N GLU A 532 9.20 -43.38 -35.31
CA GLU A 532 9.07 -44.22 -36.51
C GLU A 532 9.65 -45.63 -36.32
N VAL A 533 10.58 -45.83 -35.37
CA VAL A 533 11.24 -47.12 -35.13
C VAL A 533 10.37 -48.05 -34.29
N THR A 534 9.64 -47.50 -33.31
CA THR A 534 8.77 -48.28 -32.40
C THR A 534 7.30 -48.22 -32.79
N ASN A 535 6.93 -47.37 -33.77
CA ASN A 535 5.57 -47.15 -34.24
C ASN A 535 4.60 -46.76 -33.09
N THR A 536 5.10 -45.96 -32.14
CA THR A 536 4.37 -45.51 -30.95
C THR A 536 4.58 -44.02 -30.72
N ASP A 537 3.56 -43.35 -30.19
CA ASP A 537 3.65 -41.96 -29.74
C ASP A 537 4.38 -41.87 -28.40
N GLU A 538 5.54 -41.21 -28.39
CA GLU A 538 6.25 -40.89 -27.15
C GLU A 538 5.84 -39.51 -26.65
N THR A 539 5.35 -39.44 -25.41
CA THR A 539 4.95 -38.18 -24.77
C THR A 539 5.97 -37.78 -23.71
N ILE A 540 6.70 -36.69 -23.95
CA ILE A 540 7.69 -36.16 -23.01
C ILE A 540 7.06 -35.00 -22.25
N THR A 541 6.85 -35.17 -20.94
CA THR A 541 6.36 -34.11 -20.04
C THR A 541 7.53 -33.50 -19.28
N THR A 542 7.80 -32.21 -19.50
CA THR A 542 8.86 -31.47 -18.80
C THR A 542 8.27 -30.62 -17.67
N LYS A 543 8.78 -30.78 -16.44
CA LYS A 543 8.44 -29.97 -15.26
C LYS A 543 9.56 -28.98 -14.95
N ARG A 544 9.22 -27.76 -14.51
CA ARG A 544 10.17 -26.70 -14.18
C ARG A 544 10.49 -26.73 -12.68
N ILE A 545 11.77 -26.71 -12.35
CA ILE A 545 12.27 -26.58 -10.96
C ILE A 545 13.10 -25.29 -10.91
N PRO A 546 12.86 -24.38 -9.94
CA PRO A 546 13.60 -23.14 -9.85
C PRO A 546 15.07 -23.40 -9.52
N ASN A 547 15.96 -22.66 -10.18
CA ASN A 547 17.39 -22.68 -9.88
C ASN A 547 17.73 -21.74 -8.71
N ALA A 548 18.99 -21.71 -8.29
CA ALA A 548 19.46 -20.79 -7.23
C ALA A 548 19.44 -19.31 -7.65
N ASN A 549 19.36 -19.03 -8.95
CA ASN A 549 19.26 -17.68 -9.53
C ASN A 549 17.81 -17.22 -9.68
N PHE A 550 16.86 -17.96 -9.10
CA PHE A 550 15.45 -17.61 -9.12
C PHE A 550 15.09 -16.74 -7.90
N LEU A 551 14.27 -15.71 -8.11
CA LEU A 551 13.87 -14.78 -7.06
C LEU A 551 13.18 -15.54 -5.91
N GLY A 552 13.71 -15.40 -4.69
CA GLY A 552 13.21 -16.10 -3.50
C GLY A 552 13.75 -17.52 -3.30
N ASN A 553 14.56 -18.05 -4.21
CA ASN A 553 15.20 -19.36 -4.10
C ASN A 553 16.73 -19.26 -4.00
N CYS A 554 17.22 -18.28 -3.23
CA CYS A 554 18.66 -18.14 -2.97
C CYS A 554 19.14 -19.25 -2.04
N ASN A 555 20.37 -19.75 -2.27
CA ASN A 555 21.02 -20.72 -1.37
C ASN A 555 21.32 -20.12 0.01
N ILE A 556 21.51 -18.80 0.07
CA ILE A 556 21.81 -18.06 1.30
C ILE A 556 20.50 -17.59 1.91
N LYS A 557 20.32 -17.85 3.21
CA LYS A 557 19.16 -17.41 3.99
C LYS A 557 19.62 -16.53 5.15
N ASP A 558 18.74 -15.63 5.57
CA ASP A 558 19.01 -14.73 6.68
C ASP A 558 19.19 -15.50 8.00
N PHE A 559 20.32 -15.27 8.67
CA PHE A 559 20.54 -15.74 10.03
C PHE A 559 20.15 -14.64 11.02
N LYS A 560 19.02 -14.82 11.69
CA LYS A 560 18.50 -13.80 12.61
C LYS A 560 19.37 -13.71 13.87
N PRO A 561 19.76 -12.51 14.30
CA PRO A 561 20.53 -12.31 15.53
C PRO A 561 19.69 -12.62 16.78
N PRO A 562 20.34 -12.92 17.92
CA PRO A 562 19.67 -13.44 19.13
C PRO A 562 18.66 -12.48 19.77
N TYR A 563 18.72 -11.18 19.47
CA TYR A 563 17.76 -10.19 19.98
C TYR A 563 16.45 -10.15 19.20
N ILE A 564 16.36 -10.83 18.04
CA ILE A 564 15.09 -10.98 17.32
C ILE A 564 14.36 -12.19 17.88
N TYR A 565 13.42 -11.93 18.76
CA TYR A 565 12.52 -12.98 19.25
C TYR A 565 11.58 -13.39 18.12
N PRO A 566 11.50 -14.69 17.78
CA PRO A 566 10.45 -15.16 16.90
C PRO A 566 9.11 -14.81 17.56
N ARG A 567 8.24 -14.11 16.83
CA ARG A 567 6.84 -13.98 17.28
C ARG A 567 6.33 -15.41 17.39
N LEU A 568 6.10 -15.87 18.62
CA LEU A 568 5.31 -17.07 18.86
C LEU A 568 3.99 -16.80 18.14
N SER A 569 3.82 -17.42 16.98
CA SER A 569 2.52 -17.53 16.35
C SER A 569 1.59 -18.03 17.44
N ASN A 570 0.52 -17.27 17.71
CA ASN A 570 -0.58 -17.72 18.54
C ASN A 570 -0.78 -19.21 18.27
N LEU A 571 -0.51 -20.05 19.29
CA LEU A 571 -0.94 -21.44 19.20
C LEU A 571 -2.41 -21.41 18.78
N PRO A 572 -2.85 -22.30 17.88
CA PRO A 572 -4.26 -22.43 17.60
C PRO A 572 -4.98 -22.57 18.95
N GLN A 573 -5.91 -21.67 19.23
CA GLN A 573 -6.87 -21.90 20.30
C GLN A 573 -7.49 -23.26 20.01
N ASN A 574 -7.18 -24.26 20.84
CA ASN A 574 -7.92 -25.50 20.87
C ASN A 574 -9.37 -25.11 21.18
N THR A 575 -10.18 -25.03 20.13
CA THR A 575 -11.62 -25.12 20.26
C THR A 575 -11.90 -26.51 20.86
N PRO A 576 -12.55 -26.60 22.03
CA PRO A 576 -13.01 -27.89 22.52
C PRO A 576 -14.07 -28.37 21.53
N GLY A 577 -13.72 -29.35 20.72
CA GLY A 577 -14.66 -30.06 19.87
C GLY A 577 -15.70 -30.73 20.75
N ASN A 578 -16.96 -30.40 20.53
CA ASN A 578 -18.10 -31.16 21.03
C ASN A 578 -17.98 -32.61 20.53
N GLU A 579 -17.51 -33.51 21.40
CA GLU A 579 -17.78 -34.93 21.27
C GLU A 579 -19.26 -35.16 21.57
N THR A 580 -20.11 -35.03 20.54
CA THR A 580 -21.37 -35.74 20.52
C THR A 580 -21.11 -37.16 20.03
N THR A 581 -21.04 -38.06 21.01
CA THR A 581 -21.27 -39.51 20.87
C THR A 581 -22.41 -39.83 19.91
N VAL A 582 -22.09 -40.49 18.80
CA VAL A 582 -23.08 -41.23 18.00
C VAL A 582 -22.58 -42.67 17.88
N LYS A 583 -23.38 -43.59 18.42
CA LYS A 583 -23.21 -45.05 18.41
C LYS A 583 -23.15 -45.60 16.98
N PRO A 584 -22.42 -46.69 16.72
CA PRO A 584 -22.52 -47.43 15.48
C PRO A 584 -23.59 -48.53 15.60
N ASP A 585 -24.59 -48.53 14.72
CA ASP A 585 -25.49 -49.69 14.52
C ASP A 585 -25.24 -50.33 13.14
N ALA A 586 -24.78 -51.58 13.24
CA ALA A 586 -25.11 -52.80 12.50
C ALA A 586 -25.40 -52.78 10.97
N ASP A 587 -24.49 -53.46 10.25
CA ASP A 587 -24.72 -54.61 9.36
C ASP A 587 -25.99 -54.70 8.49
N VAL A 588 -25.81 -54.73 7.15
CA VAL A 588 -26.40 -55.77 6.27
C VAL A 588 -25.45 -56.09 5.09
N LYS A 589 -24.75 -57.24 5.22
CA LYS A 589 -24.62 -58.40 4.29
C LYS A 589 -24.85 -58.18 2.78
N ASN A 590 -24.24 -58.91 1.83
CA ASN A 590 -23.21 -59.95 1.74
C ASN A 590 -23.32 -60.44 0.27
N LYS A 591 -22.21 -60.76 -0.42
CA LYS A 591 -22.13 -61.90 -1.36
C LYS A 591 -20.70 -62.11 -1.86
N ASN A 592 -20.00 -62.97 -1.12
CA ASN A 592 -18.98 -63.90 -1.62
C ASN A 592 -19.68 -65.02 -2.45
N PRO A 593 -18.97 -65.92 -3.21
CA PRO A 593 -18.00 -66.83 -2.59
C PRO A 593 -16.84 -67.46 -3.44
N ASN A 594 -15.87 -68.01 -2.68
CA ASN A 594 -14.93 -69.14 -2.94
C ASN A 594 -13.72 -68.88 -3.86
N SER A 595 -12.48 -69.39 -3.64
CA SER A 595 -11.90 -70.50 -2.84
C SER A 595 -10.36 -70.27 -2.77
N MET A 596 -9.70 -70.18 -1.60
CA MET A 596 -8.93 -71.22 -0.88
C MET A 596 -7.64 -71.76 -1.57
N MET A 597 -6.47 -71.49 -0.94
CA MET A 597 -5.23 -72.33 -0.79
C MET A 597 -4.10 -71.42 -0.26
N MET A 598 -3.81 -71.36 1.05
CA MET A 598 -2.72 -72.05 1.78
C MET A 598 -1.36 -72.16 1.08
N THR A 599 -0.30 -71.58 1.66
CA THR A 599 0.77 -72.30 2.39
C THR A 599 1.83 -71.35 2.98
N ASP A 600 2.43 -71.82 4.06
CA ASP A 600 3.30 -71.15 5.03
C ASP A 600 4.74 -70.85 4.56
N ALA A 601 5.43 -69.94 5.27
CA ALA A 601 6.70 -70.27 5.97
C ALA A 601 7.15 -69.15 6.93
N MET A 602 7.34 -69.54 8.19
CA MET A 602 7.99 -68.82 9.29
C MET A 602 9.50 -68.61 9.08
N THR A 603 10.08 -67.59 9.74
CA THR A 603 11.16 -67.67 10.77
C THR A 603 11.67 -66.25 11.09
N THR A 604 11.43 -65.63 12.28
CA THR A 604 12.27 -65.61 13.52
C THR A 604 13.77 -65.38 13.28
N LYS A 605 14.56 -64.56 13.99
CA LYS A 605 14.44 -63.61 15.13
C LYS A 605 15.85 -63.00 15.34
N GLN A 606 15.91 -61.86 16.03
CA GLN A 606 16.96 -61.43 17.01
C GLN A 606 18.40 -61.06 16.60
N GLY A 607 18.86 -59.92 17.15
CA GLY A 607 20.17 -59.81 17.81
C GLY A 607 20.92 -58.47 17.62
N THR A 608 20.76 -57.45 18.47
CA THR A 608 21.64 -56.99 19.59
C THR A 608 23.05 -56.42 19.27
N PHE A 609 23.32 -55.23 19.86
CA PHE A 609 24.63 -54.61 20.23
C PHE A 609 25.59 -54.24 19.08
N SER A 610 26.43 -53.19 19.10
CA SER A 610 27.08 -52.42 20.16
C SER A 610 27.68 -51.11 19.63
N ASN A 611 27.86 -50.13 20.53
CA ASN A 611 28.75 -48.98 20.42
C ASN A 611 30.17 -49.33 19.95
N LEU A 612 30.81 -48.42 19.19
CA LEU A 612 32.26 -48.26 19.18
C LEU A 612 32.65 -46.81 18.93
N ILE A 613 33.31 -46.27 19.96
CA ILE A 613 34.08 -45.03 20.00
C ILE A 613 35.31 -45.20 19.11
N ASN A 614 35.71 -44.15 18.38
CA ASN A 614 37.13 -43.79 18.22
C ASN A 614 37.27 -42.33 17.80
N GLY A 615 37.90 -41.54 18.66
CA GLY A 615 38.46 -40.24 18.32
C GLY A 615 39.84 -40.40 17.70
N VAL A 616 40.19 -39.49 16.79
CA VAL A 616 41.58 -39.21 16.41
C VAL A 616 41.74 -37.69 16.38
N SER A 617 42.82 -37.26 17.03
CA SER A 617 43.23 -35.89 17.29
C SER A 617 44.21 -35.41 16.21
N MET A 618 44.22 -34.08 16.03
CA MET A 618 45.29 -33.20 15.52
C MET A 618 45.90 -33.46 14.12
N ASP A 619 45.86 -32.43 13.27
CA ASP A 619 47.12 -31.76 12.91
C ASP A 619 46.95 -30.28 12.55
N LYS A 620 47.82 -29.47 13.16
CA LYS A 620 48.10 -28.07 12.83
C LYS A 620 49.11 -28.04 11.68
N ILE A 621 48.82 -27.33 10.60
CA ILE A 621 49.85 -26.77 9.72
C ILE A 621 49.47 -25.33 9.39
N GLY A 622 50.34 -24.41 9.77
CA GLY A 622 50.24 -23.00 9.43
C GLY A 622 50.74 -22.72 8.02
N LYS A 623 50.13 -21.70 7.41
CA LYS A 623 50.81 -20.56 6.79
C LYS A 623 49.84 -19.39 6.75
#